data_AF-A0A3Q3LXH0-F1
#
_entry.id   AF-A0A3Q3LXH0-F1
#
_cell.length_a   1.000
_cell.length_b   1.000
_cell.length_c   1.000
_cell.angle_alpha   90.00
_cell.angle_beta   90.00
_cell.angle_gamma   90.00
#
_symmetry.space_group_name_H-M   'P 1'
#
loop_
_entity.id
_entity.type
_entity.pdbx_description
1 polymer ?
#
loop_
_entity_poly.entity_id
_entity_poly.type
_entity_poly.pdbx_seq_one_letter_code
_entity_poly.pdbx_strand_id
1 'polypeptide(L)'
;MYAVYRQAHTPTAVEFSVYCNFISSKEKNLVVAGTSQLYVYRIIHDVESTSKVDKSSDTKSRKEKLEQVASFSLFGNVMSMASVQLVGASRDALLLSFKDAKLSVVEYDPGTHDLKTLSLHFFEEPELRRNRCVCDCMKDEIKSRCCAIV
;
A
#
# COMPACT_ATOMS: atom_id res chain seq x y z
N MET A 1 -16.39 -14.86 32.34
CA MET A 1 -15.98 -15.81 31.27
C MET A 1 -15.03 -15.06 30.35
N TYR A 2 -13.85 -15.60 30.06
CA TYR A 2 -12.83 -14.96 29.21
C TYR A 2 -12.69 -15.73 27.91
N ALA A 3 -12.47 -15.02 26.80
CA ALA A 3 -12.25 -15.59 25.47
C ALA A 3 -10.97 -15.01 24.85
N VAL A 4 -10.32 -15.78 23.98
CA VAL A 4 -9.11 -15.37 23.25
C VAL A 4 -9.39 -15.47 21.75
N TYR A 5 -9.03 -14.44 21.00
CA TYR A 5 -9.15 -14.40 19.55
C TYR A 5 -7.85 -14.86 18.87
N ARG A 6 -7.97 -15.71 17.85
CA ARG A 6 -6.84 -16.12 16.99
C ARG A 6 -7.30 -16.15 15.54
N GLN A 7 -6.53 -15.51 14.66
CA GLN A 7 -6.78 -15.51 13.23
C GLN A 7 -6.08 -16.71 12.57
N ALA A 8 -6.86 -17.57 11.91
CA ALA A 8 -6.33 -18.77 11.23
C ALA A 8 -5.81 -18.46 9.82
N HIS A 9 -6.52 -17.61 9.07
CA HIS A 9 -6.14 -17.21 7.72
C HIS A 9 -6.18 -15.69 7.57
N THR A 10 -5.17 -15.19 6.88
CA THR A 10 -5.03 -13.80 6.48
C THR A 10 -6.04 -13.46 5.38
N PRO A 11 -6.72 -12.29 5.42
CA PRO A 11 -7.61 -11.88 4.34
C PRO A 11 -6.87 -11.76 3.00
N THR A 12 -7.47 -12.29 1.95
CA THR A 12 -6.88 -12.31 0.59
C THR A 12 -7.50 -11.27 -0.34
N ALA A 13 -8.57 -10.61 0.08
CA ALA A 13 -9.23 -9.58 -0.70
C ALA A 13 -8.32 -8.36 -0.85
N VAL A 14 -8.28 -7.79 -2.05
CA VAL A 14 -7.54 -6.58 -2.38
C VAL A 14 -8.55 -5.48 -2.68
N GLU A 15 -8.41 -4.33 -2.01
CA GLU A 15 -9.34 -3.21 -2.15
C GLU A 15 -8.64 -1.99 -2.77
N PHE A 16 -7.38 -1.75 -2.42
CA PHE A 16 -6.62 -0.59 -2.87
C PHE A 16 -5.28 -1.00 -3.46
N SER A 17 -4.85 -0.29 -4.49
CA SER A 17 -3.54 -0.44 -5.09
C SER A 17 -2.94 0.91 -5.45
N VAL A 18 -1.65 1.07 -5.20
CA VAL A 18 -0.89 2.27 -5.47
C VAL A 18 0.48 1.89 -6.02
N TYR A 19 0.94 2.62 -7.03
CA TYR A 19 2.23 2.39 -7.66
C TYR A 19 3.21 3.51 -7.28
N CYS A 20 4.13 3.21 -6.37
CA CYS A 20 5.00 4.21 -5.74
C CYS A 20 6.41 3.70 -5.44
N ASN A 21 7.34 4.61 -5.16
CA ASN A 21 8.72 4.32 -4.78
C ASN A 21 8.82 3.98 -3.29
N PHE A 22 8.23 2.86 -2.90
CA PHE A 22 8.12 2.49 -1.49
C PHE A 22 9.44 2.00 -0.87
N ILE A 23 10.10 1.03 -1.53
CA ILE A 23 11.34 0.43 -1.03
C ILE A 23 12.54 1.31 -1.36
N SER A 24 12.60 1.88 -2.56
CA SER A 24 13.74 2.68 -3.02
C SER A 24 13.27 3.72 -4.02
N SER A 25 13.97 4.84 -4.10
CA SER A 25 13.73 5.90 -5.08
C SER A 25 13.98 5.44 -6.53
N LYS A 26 14.71 4.32 -6.71
CA LYS A 26 15.19 3.84 -8.01
C LYS A 26 14.19 2.92 -8.69
N GLU A 27 13.36 2.22 -7.92
CA GLU A 27 12.40 1.25 -8.44
C GLU A 27 11.02 1.50 -7.86
N LYS A 28 10.02 1.47 -8.74
CA LYS A 28 8.63 1.55 -8.34
C LYS A 28 8.12 0.18 -7.95
N ASN A 29 7.36 0.16 -6.86
CA ASN A 29 6.74 -1.02 -6.31
C ASN A 29 5.23 -0.87 -6.39
N LEU A 30 4.54 -1.99 -6.55
CA LEU A 30 3.08 -2.05 -6.48
C LEU A 30 2.70 -2.35 -5.03
N VAL A 31 2.21 -1.34 -4.33
CA VAL A 31 1.68 -1.48 -2.98
C VAL A 31 0.18 -1.79 -3.09
N VAL A 32 -0.25 -2.80 -2.35
CA VAL A 32 -1.61 -3.31 -2.36
C VAL A 32 -2.10 -3.40 -0.92
N ALA A 33 -3.25 -2.82 -0.60
CA ALA A 33 -3.91 -3.04 0.67
C ALA A 33 -5.20 -3.82 0.52
N GLY A 34 -5.46 -4.64 1.53
CA GLY A 34 -6.69 -5.41 1.66
C GLY A 34 -7.09 -5.50 3.11
N THR A 35 -8.23 -4.92 3.48
CA THR A 35 -8.74 -4.91 4.87
C THR A 35 -7.67 -4.48 5.88
N SER A 36 -7.07 -5.41 6.61
CA SER A 36 -6.04 -5.19 7.63
C SER A 36 -4.61 -5.58 7.21
N GLN A 37 -4.35 -5.83 5.93
CA GLN A 37 -3.03 -6.22 5.44
C GLN A 37 -2.58 -5.34 4.28
N LEU A 38 -1.26 -5.16 4.21
CA LEU A 38 -0.59 -4.40 3.18
C LEU A 38 0.53 -5.25 2.58
N TYR A 39 0.51 -5.40 1.27
CA TYR A 39 1.47 -6.18 0.50
C TYR A 39 2.22 -5.26 -0.45
N VAL A 40 3.51 -5.50 -0.60
CA VAL A 40 4.37 -4.77 -1.54
C VAL A 40 4.87 -5.76 -2.56
N TYR A 41 4.51 -5.54 -3.81
CA TYR A 41 4.91 -6.37 -4.94
C TYR A 41 5.91 -5.65 -5.83
N ARG A 42 6.83 -6.43 -6.38
CA ARG A 42 7.75 -6.03 -7.44
C ARG A 42 7.35 -6.74 -8.72
N ILE A 43 7.37 -5.99 -9.81
CA ILE A 43 7.04 -6.52 -11.14
C ILE A 43 8.34 -7.02 -11.77
N ILE A 44 8.41 -8.34 -11.98
CA ILE A 44 9.51 -8.96 -12.72
C ILE A 44 9.00 -9.24 -14.13
N HIS A 45 9.63 -8.62 -15.12
CA HIS A 45 9.47 -8.99 -16.51
C HIS A 45 10.46 -10.10 -16.82
N ASP A 46 10.00 -11.36 -16.76
CA ASP A 46 10.83 -12.49 -17.15
C ASP A 46 10.98 -12.49 -18.68
N VAL A 47 12.12 -11.99 -19.15
CA VAL A 47 12.55 -12.25 -20.52
C VAL A 47 13.42 -13.48 -20.43
N GLU A 48 12.84 -14.67 -20.59
CA GLU A 48 13.63 -15.87 -20.87
C GLU A 48 14.48 -15.61 -22.12
N SER A 49 15.75 -15.27 -21.92
CA SER A 49 16.77 -15.30 -22.95
C SER A 49 17.60 -16.59 -22.81
N THR A 50 17.40 -17.47 -23.81
CA THR A 50 18.34 -18.46 -24.40
C THR A 50 18.81 -19.68 -23.60
N SER A 51 18.35 -20.88 -24.00
CA SER A 51 19.21 -21.86 -24.71
C SER A 51 18.46 -23.08 -25.32
N LYS A 52 18.59 -23.22 -26.65
CA LYS A 52 18.57 -24.44 -27.51
C LYS A 52 17.25 -25.08 -27.99
N VAL A 53 17.00 -24.81 -29.29
CA VAL A 53 16.65 -25.73 -30.40
C VAL A 53 15.23 -26.35 -30.46
N ASP A 54 14.63 -26.12 -31.63
CA ASP A 54 13.53 -26.82 -32.33
C ASP A 54 12.06 -26.35 -32.18
N LYS A 55 11.65 -25.68 -33.26
CA LYS A 55 10.37 -25.76 -34.01
C LYS A 55 9.04 -25.38 -33.35
N SER A 56 8.31 -24.62 -34.16
CA SER A 56 6.86 -24.42 -34.23
C SER A 56 6.26 -23.21 -33.49
N SER A 57 5.48 -22.49 -34.29
CA SER A 57 4.60 -21.36 -34.05
C SER A 57 3.79 -21.44 -32.74
N ASP A 58 3.92 -20.45 -31.86
CA ASP A 58 2.78 -19.66 -31.37
C ASP A 58 3.24 -18.48 -30.50
N THR A 59 2.45 -17.42 -30.53
CA THR A 59 2.47 -16.19 -29.73
C THR A 59 3.31 -16.24 -28.43
N LYS A 60 4.49 -15.59 -28.41
CA LYS A 60 5.31 -15.39 -27.20
C LYS A 60 4.55 -14.57 -26.16
N SER A 61 3.81 -15.24 -25.28
CA SER A 61 3.17 -14.62 -24.12
C SER A 61 4.25 -14.17 -23.14
N ARG A 62 4.41 -12.86 -23.02
CA ARG A 62 5.28 -12.21 -22.03
C ARG A 62 4.76 -12.60 -20.64
N LYS A 63 5.44 -13.54 -19.96
CA LYS A 63 5.06 -13.95 -18.60
C LYS A 63 5.58 -12.90 -17.62
N GLU A 64 4.72 -11.96 -17.26
CA GLU A 64 5.01 -10.98 -16.21
C GLU A 64 4.65 -11.61 -14.85
N LYS A 65 5.59 -11.60 -13.91
CA LYS A 65 5.41 -12.20 -12.57
C LYS A 65 5.47 -11.10 -11.52
N LEU A 66 4.55 -11.17 -10.55
CA LEU A 66 4.60 -10.34 -9.34
C LEU A 66 5.31 -11.12 -8.24
N GLU A 67 6.38 -10.55 -7.71
CA GLU A 67 7.09 -11.05 -6.54
C GLU A 67 6.67 -10.24 -5.32
N GLN A 68 6.21 -10.92 -4.26
CA GLN A 68 5.90 -10.25 -3.00
C GLN A 68 7.21 -9.96 -2.25
N VAL A 69 7.53 -8.68 -2.08
CA VAL A 69 8.76 -8.24 -1.39
C VAL A 69 8.53 -8.06 0.10
N ALA A 70 7.37 -7.52 0.48
CA ALA A 70 7.04 -7.29 1.88
C ALA A 70 5.54 -7.49 2.15
N SER A 71 5.22 -7.84 3.39
CA SER A 71 3.86 -7.94 3.90
C SER A 71 3.79 -7.39 5.31
N PHE A 72 2.83 -6.50 5.55
CA PHE A 72 2.62 -5.84 6.83
C PHE A 72 1.19 -6.08 7.30
N SER A 73 1.04 -6.43 8.57
CA SER A 73 -0.26 -6.53 9.23
C SER A 73 -0.58 -5.24 9.96
N LEU A 74 -1.73 -4.66 9.67
CA LEU A 74 -2.22 -3.42 10.26
C LEU A 74 -3.34 -3.75 11.27
N PHE A 75 -3.42 -2.96 12.35
CA PHE A 75 -4.46 -3.11 13.38
C PHE A 75 -5.68 -2.24 13.11
N GLY A 76 -6.23 -2.34 11.90
CA GLY A 76 -7.40 -1.59 11.46
C GLY A 76 -7.69 -1.83 9.99
N ASN A 77 -8.94 -1.59 9.60
CA ASN A 77 -9.33 -1.72 8.20
C ASN A 77 -8.95 -0.44 7.45
N VAL A 78 -8.14 -0.61 6.41
CA VAL A 78 -7.79 0.45 5.46
C VAL A 78 -9.05 0.81 4.68
N MET A 79 -9.47 2.06 4.75
CA MET A 79 -10.60 2.61 4.00
C MET A 79 -10.16 3.33 2.73
N SER A 80 -8.91 3.81 2.71
CA SER A 80 -8.33 4.52 1.57
C SER A 80 -6.82 4.58 1.69
N MET A 81 -6.15 4.68 0.55
CA MET A 81 -4.69 4.69 0.44
C MET A 81 -4.25 5.68 -0.62
N ALA A 82 -3.20 6.45 -0.30
CA ALA A 82 -2.47 7.27 -1.26
C ALA A 82 -0.96 7.21 -0.99
N SER A 83 -0.15 7.54 -1.99
CA SER A 83 1.30 7.72 -1.83
C SER A 83 1.66 9.17 -2.04
N VAL A 84 2.54 9.70 -1.20
CA VAL A 84 3.08 11.06 -1.31
C VAL A 84 4.59 11.02 -1.24
N GLN A 85 5.25 11.85 -2.05
CA GLN A 85 6.69 12.05 -1.93
C GLN A 85 6.94 13.28 -1.06
N LEU A 86 7.46 13.07 0.15
CA LEU A 86 7.80 14.16 1.06
C LEU A 86 9.07 14.89 0.59
N VAL A 87 9.10 16.22 0.77
CA VAL A 87 10.26 17.04 0.39
C VAL A 87 11.47 16.65 1.24
N GLY A 88 12.54 16.20 0.58
CA GLY A 88 13.76 15.73 1.24
C GLY A 88 13.77 14.24 1.60
N ALA A 89 12.64 13.53 1.39
CA ALA A 89 12.61 12.09 1.51
C ALA A 89 13.09 11.44 0.20
N SER A 90 13.89 10.38 0.35
CA SER A 90 14.29 9.55 -0.80
C SER A 90 13.20 8.57 -1.23
N ARG A 91 12.26 8.23 -0.33
CA ARG A 91 11.19 7.26 -0.56
C ARG A 91 9.83 7.93 -0.48
N ASP A 92 8.84 7.29 -1.07
CA ASP A 92 7.46 7.73 -0.97
C ASP A 92 6.87 7.24 0.36
N ALA A 93 6.17 8.14 1.05
CA ALA A 93 5.37 7.81 2.21
C ALA A 93 3.97 7.37 1.75
N LEU A 94 3.36 6.46 2.51
CA LEU A 94 1.98 6.06 2.32
C LEU A 94 1.10 6.79 3.32
N LEU A 95 0.00 7.34 2.82
CA LEU A 95 -1.12 7.78 3.64
C LEU A 95 -2.14 6.65 3.67
N LEU A 96 -2.52 6.26 4.89
CA LEU A 96 -3.52 5.25 5.17
C LEU A 96 -4.63 5.87 5.97
N SER A 97 -5.85 5.81 5.44
CA SER A 97 -7.06 6.16 6.18
C SER A 97 -7.67 4.90 6.75
N PHE A 98 -8.09 4.99 8.00
CA PHE A 98 -8.83 3.96 8.69
C PHE A 98 -10.21 4.45 9.05
N LYS A 99 -11.06 3.52 9.49
CA LYS A 99 -12.39 3.84 10.00
C LYS A 99 -12.31 4.87 11.14
N ASP A 100 -13.38 5.65 11.26
CA ASP A 100 -13.55 6.72 12.25
C ASP A 100 -12.61 7.92 12.04
N ALA A 101 -12.34 8.29 10.78
CA ALA A 101 -11.54 9.46 10.39
C ALA A 101 -10.14 9.47 11.01
N LYS A 102 -9.46 8.33 10.94
CA LYS A 102 -8.08 8.13 11.40
C LYS A 102 -7.15 8.14 10.21
N LEU A 103 -6.14 9.00 10.25
CA LEU A 103 -5.10 9.08 9.23
C LEU A 103 -3.76 8.66 9.83
N SER A 104 -3.03 7.81 9.10
CA SER A 104 -1.65 7.45 9.39
C SER A 104 -0.78 7.75 8.19
N VAL A 105 0.36 8.39 8.43
CA VAL A 105 1.43 8.55 7.43
C VAL A 105 2.56 7.62 7.81
N VAL A 106 2.88 6.68 6.92
CA VAL A 106 3.90 5.64 7.15
C VAL A 106 4.96 5.64 6.05
N GLU A 107 6.20 5.38 6.42
CA GLU A 107 7.33 5.18 5.51
C GLU A 107 7.93 3.79 5.74
N TYR A 108 8.60 3.25 4.72
CA TYR A 108 9.36 2.02 4.84
C TYR A 108 10.75 2.25 5.46
N ASP A 109 11.09 1.50 6.51
CA ASP A 109 12.44 1.47 7.05
C ASP A 109 13.23 0.26 6.53
N PRO A 110 14.28 0.46 5.70
CA PRO A 110 15.10 -0.64 5.18
C PRO A 110 15.97 -1.31 6.25
N GLY A 111 16.20 -0.69 7.41
CA GLY A 111 17.02 -1.27 8.46
C GLY A 111 16.32 -2.40 9.20
N THR A 112 15.02 -2.22 9.47
CA THR A 112 14.18 -3.20 10.18
C THR A 112 13.28 -4.00 9.24
N HIS A 113 13.19 -3.61 7.96
CA HIS A 113 12.20 -4.13 7.03
C HIS A 113 10.76 -3.97 7.54
N ASP A 114 10.48 -2.87 8.26
CA ASP A 114 9.20 -2.59 8.88
C ASP A 114 8.64 -1.22 8.47
N LEU A 115 7.36 -0.98 8.78
CA LEU A 115 6.70 0.31 8.61
C LEU A 115 7.05 1.24 9.76
N LYS A 116 7.63 2.39 9.43
CA LYS A 116 7.83 3.49 10.37
C LYS A 116 6.68 4.48 10.27
N THR A 117 5.95 4.66 11.36
CA THR A 117 4.92 5.70 11.45
C THR A 117 5.58 7.08 11.60
N LEU A 118 5.29 7.98 10.66
CA LEU A 118 5.76 9.36 10.67
C LEU A 118 4.80 10.27 11.44
N SER A 119 3.50 10.16 11.18
CA SER A 119 2.46 10.92 11.87
C SER A 119 1.15 10.15 11.99
N LEU A 120 0.38 10.48 13.02
CA LEU A 120 -0.96 9.95 13.27
C LEU A 120 -1.89 11.13 13.54
N HIS A 121 -3.03 11.17 12.85
CA HIS A 121 -4.05 12.19 13.03
C HIS A 121 -5.40 11.54 13.31
N PHE A 122 -6.08 12.01 14.35
CA PHE A 122 -7.37 11.49 14.80
C PHE A 122 -8.40 12.62 14.70
N PHE A 123 -9.41 12.44 13.87
CA PHE A 123 -10.48 13.42 13.66
C PHE A 123 -11.82 12.92 14.22
N GLU A 124 -11.79 12.27 15.38
CA GLU A 124 -12.95 11.60 15.97
C GLU A 124 -13.92 12.52 16.73
N GLU A 125 -13.66 13.83 16.75
CA GLU A 125 -14.43 14.77 17.55
C GLU A 125 -15.93 14.76 17.20
N PRO A 126 -16.82 14.77 18.21
CA PRO A 126 -18.27 14.64 18.00
C PRO A 126 -18.86 15.78 17.15
N GLU A 127 -18.18 16.93 17.09
CA GLU A 127 -18.58 18.06 16.27
C GLU A 127 -18.34 17.82 14.77
N LEU A 128 -17.26 17.10 14.42
CA LEU A 128 -16.94 16.73 13.04
C LEU A 128 -17.81 15.57 12.52
N ARG A 129 -18.45 14.81 13.41
CA ARG A 129 -19.36 13.70 13.04
C ARG A 129 -20.72 14.18 12.50
N ARG A 130 -21.02 15.48 12.53
CA ARG A 130 -22.30 16.01 12.03
C ARG A 130 -22.35 15.98 10.49
N ASN A 131 -23.04 14.98 9.95
CA ASN A 131 -23.67 14.94 8.62
C ASN A 131 -22.78 14.73 7.39
N ARG A 132 -21.62 14.08 7.52
CA ARG A 132 -20.95 13.48 6.35
C ARG A 132 -20.54 12.05 6.65
N CYS A 133 -20.95 11.11 5.79
CA CYS A 133 -20.21 9.87 5.63
C CYS A 133 -18.82 10.30 5.19
N VAL A 134 -17.82 10.21 6.08
CA VAL A 134 -16.44 10.49 5.71
C VAL A 134 -16.01 9.32 4.83
N CYS A 135 -16.30 9.42 3.55
CA CYS A 135 -15.75 8.56 2.54
C CYS A 135 -14.35 9.10 2.28
N ASP A 136 -13.41 8.87 3.22
CA ASP A 136 -12.02 9.34 3.20
C ASP A 136 -11.37 9.13 1.83
N CYS A 137 -11.66 9.98 0.85
CA CYS A 137 -11.15 9.85 -0.49
C CYS A 137 -9.89 10.68 -0.50
N MET A 138 -8.75 10.03 -0.29
CA MET A 138 -7.47 10.72 -0.37
C MET A 138 -7.26 11.23 -1.78
N LYS A 139 -7.25 12.56 -1.91
CA LYS A 139 -6.81 13.22 -3.13
C LYS A 139 -5.43 13.78 -2.85
N ASP A 140 -4.45 13.28 -3.59
CA ASP A 140 -3.14 13.92 -3.67
C ASP A 140 -3.21 15.04 -4.70
N GLU A 141 -2.82 16.25 -4.31
CA GLU A 141 -2.83 17.42 -5.20
C GLU A 141 -1.52 17.49 -5.99
N ILE A 142 -1.60 18.04 -7.21
CA ILE A 142 -0.48 18.17 -8.15
C ILE A 142 0.73 18.80 -7.42
N LYS A 143 1.79 18.01 -7.21
CA LYS A 143 3.07 18.29 -6.51
C LYS A 143 3.14 17.97 -5.01
N SER A 144 2.29 17.10 -4.46
CA SER A 144 2.45 16.57 -3.10
C SER A 144 2.53 17.66 -2.01
N ARG A 145 1.84 18.79 -2.24
CA ARG A 145 1.86 19.94 -1.31
C ARG A 145 0.81 19.82 -0.21
N CYS A 146 -0.31 19.17 -0.52
CA CYS A 146 -1.44 18.98 0.37
C CYS A 146 -2.08 17.62 0.08
N CYS A 147 -2.59 16.96 1.12
CA CYS A 147 -3.48 15.83 0.99
C CYS A 147 -4.81 16.19 1.64
N ALA A 148 -5.92 15.94 0.93
CA ALA A 148 -7.26 16.17 1.45
C ALA A 148 -7.92 14.83 1.78
N ILE A 149 -8.50 14.75 2.99
CA ILE A 149 -9.48 13.73 3.37
C ILE A 149 -10.85 14.40 3.21
N VAL A 150 -11.67 13.87 2.29
CA VAL A 150 -12.98 14.43 1.94
C VAL A 150 -14.09 13.58 2.53
#